data_AF-A0A4U7AMK2-F1
#
_entry.id   AF-A0A4U7AMK2-F1
#
_cell.length_a   1.000
_cell.length_b   1.000
_cell.length_c   1.000
_cell.angle_alpha   90.00
_cell.angle_beta   90.00
_cell.angle_gamma   90.00
#
_symmetry.space_group_name_H-M   'P 1'
#
loop_
_entity.id
_entity.type
_entity.pdbx_description
1 polymer ?
#
loop_
_entity_poly.entity_id
_entity_poly.type
_entity_poly.pdbx_seq_one_letter_code
_entity_poly.pdbx_strand_id
1 'polypeptide(L)'
;MNLPGGLNEEDFLTELPELPQTEFCVYGTVFAHAQHADTLAAIYAETTRNAASEPGTIYYCLSRDDKDPTIFYFFERYTGKKAFDEHNSQDIIKRIFD
;
A
#
# COMPACT_ATOMS: atom_id res chain seq x y z
N MET A 1 1.90 7.55 21.40
CA MET A 1 1.64 6.16 21.88
C MET A 1 2.66 5.26 21.20
N ASN A 2 3.34 4.30 21.86
CA ASN A 2 4.32 3.47 21.15
C ASN A 2 3.59 2.50 20.22
N LEU A 3 3.85 2.62 18.92
CA LEU A 3 3.28 1.77 17.89
C LEU A 3 4.09 0.47 17.77
N PRO A 4 3.48 -0.63 17.27
CA PRO A 4 4.19 -1.89 17.09
C PRO A 4 5.47 -1.70 16.27
N GLY A 5 6.55 -2.39 16.66
CA GLY A 5 7.85 -2.32 15.97
C GLY A 5 8.78 -1.19 16.43
N GLY A 6 8.43 -0.39 17.45
CA GLY A 6 9.30 0.67 17.97
C GLY A 6 9.33 1.94 17.11
N LEU A 7 8.34 2.09 16.21
CA LEU A 7 8.14 3.27 15.40
C LEU A 7 7.43 4.37 16.21
N ASN A 8 7.85 5.60 15.99
CA ASN A 8 7.22 6.80 16.54
C ASN A 8 6.15 7.32 15.56
N GLU A 9 5.22 8.14 16.04
CA GLU A 9 4.22 8.80 15.18
C GLU A 9 4.88 9.64 14.06
N GLU A 10 6.09 10.14 14.27
CA GLU A 10 6.90 10.87 13.27
C GLU A 10 7.41 9.98 12.13
N ASP A 11 7.44 8.65 12.30
CA ASP A 11 7.85 7.70 11.25
C ASP A 11 6.71 7.41 10.26
N PHE A 12 5.51 7.93 10.53
CA PHE A 12 4.35 7.80 9.65
C PHE A 12 4.29 8.99 8.69
N LEU A 13 4.25 8.69 7.40
CA LEU A 13 3.97 9.69 6.38
C LEU A 13 2.51 10.11 6.49
N THR A 14 2.25 11.33 6.96
CA THR A 14 0.91 11.93 6.93
C THR A 14 0.53 12.42 5.53
N GLU A 15 1.52 12.67 4.68
CA GLU A 15 1.37 13.06 3.28
C GLU A 15 2.48 12.43 2.43
N LEU A 16 2.18 12.13 1.16
CA LEU A 16 3.21 11.72 0.20
C LEU A 16 4.02 12.95 -0.25
N PRO A 17 5.34 12.82 -0.44
CA PRO A 17 6.13 13.87 -1.09
C PRO A 17 5.68 14.08 -2.54
N GLU A 18 6.17 15.14 -3.18
CA GLU A 18 5.96 15.32 -4.62
C GLU A 18 6.50 14.10 -5.39
N LEU A 19 5.60 13.41 -6.11
CA LEU A 19 5.93 12.19 -6.83
C LEU A 19 6.51 12.53 -8.22
N PRO A 20 7.56 11.82 -8.67
CA PRO A 20 8.08 11.97 -10.01
C PRO A 20 7.03 11.73 -11.10
N GLN A 21 7.07 12.53 -12.16
CA GLN A 21 6.25 12.30 -13.36
C GLN A 21 6.76 11.09 -14.18
N THR A 22 8.01 10.71 -13.97
CA THR A 22 8.68 9.55 -14.56
C THR A 22 8.64 8.37 -13.61
N GLU A 23 9.20 7.24 -14.05
CA GLU A 23 9.26 6.02 -13.28
C GLU A 23 9.76 6.21 -11.84
N PHE A 24 9.10 5.57 -10.88
CA PHE A 24 9.49 5.55 -9.47
C PHE A 24 9.00 4.28 -8.77
N CYS A 25 9.51 4.06 -7.56
CA CYS A 25 9.06 2.99 -6.69
C CYS A 25 8.47 3.54 -5.39
N VAL A 26 7.47 2.84 -4.85
CA VAL A 26 6.99 3.02 -3.49
C VAL A 26 7.29 1.74 -2.72
N TYR A 27 7.89 1.85 -1.55
CA TYR A 27 8.03 0.75 -0.62
C TYR A 27 7.62 1.22 0.76
N GLY A 28 6.93 0.37 1.51
CA GLY A 28 6.42 0.78 2.79
C GLY A 28 5.89 -0.38 3.62
N THR A 29 5.65 -0.04 4.89
CA THR A 29 5.01 -0.93 5.85
C THR A 29 3.67 -0.31 6.25
N VAL A 30 2.62 -1.11 6.24
CA VAL A 30 1.28 -0.71 6.69
C VAL A 30 0.97 -1.47 7.97
N PHE A 31 0.49 -0.73 8.97
CA PHE A 31 0.02 -1.28 10.24
C PHE A 31 -1.50 -1.14 10.29
N ALA A 32 -2.20 -2.27 10.31
CA ALA A 32 -3.64 -2.29 10.47
C ALA A 32 -4.01 -2.34 11.96
N HIS A 33 -5.12 -1.71 12.33
CA HIS A 33 -5.78 -2.11 13.58
C HIS A 33 -6.21 -3.57 13.47
N ALA A 34 -6.01 -4.35 14.54
CA ALA A 34 -6.24 -5.80 14.54
C ALA A 34 -7.64 -6.20 14.01
N GLN A 35 -8.67 -5.44 14.37
CA GLN A 35 -10.05 -5.68 13.93
C GLN A 35 -10.29 -5.48 12.42
N HIS A 36 -9.39 -4.81 11.70
CA HIS A 36 -9.48 -4.54 10.27
C HIS A 36 -8.49 -5.37 9.43
N ALA A 37 -7.57 -6.11 10.07
CA ALA A 37 -6.45 -6.74 9.39
C ALA A 37 -6.87 -7.76 8.31
N ASP A 38 -7.88 -8.59 8.58
CA ASP A 38 -8.36 -9.57 7.60
C ASP A 38 -9.13 -8.93 6.44
N THR A 39 -9.91 -7.88 6.73
CA THR A 39 -10.58 -7.09 5.68
C THR A 39 -9.55 -6.43 4.77
N LEU A 40 -8.51 -5.82 5.35
CA LEU A 40 -7.43 -5.20 4.59
C LEU A 40 -6.65 -6.24 3.76
N ALA A 41 -6.39 -7.42 4.31
CA ALA A 41 -5.75 -8.51 3.57
C ALA A 41 -6.59 -8.95 2.35
N ALA A 42 -7.92 -9.01 2.48
CA ALA A 42 -8.80 -9.35 1.36
C ALA A 42 -8.79 -8.27 0.27
N ILE A 43 -8.83 -6.99 0.67
CA ILE A 43 -8.71 -5.84 -0.24
C ILE A 43 -7.37 -5.92 -1.00
N TYR A 44 -6.25 -6.06 -0.28
CA TYR A 44 -4.93 -6.12 -0.90
C TYR A 44 -4.71 -7.34 -1.79
N ALA A 45 -5.32 -8.49 -1.48
CA ALA A 45 -5.29 -9.64 -2.37
C ALA A 45 -6.00 -9.34 -3.70
N GLU A 46 -7.08 -8.57 -3.69
CA GLU A 46 -7.78 -8.13 -4.90
C GLU A 46 -6.99 -7.06 -5.67
N THR A 47 -6.51 -6.03 -4.97
CA THR A 47 -5.64 -5.00 -5.54
C THR A 47 -4.43 -5.61 -6.25
N THR A 48 -3.77 -6.61 -5.64
CA THR A 48 -2.62 -7.31 -6.23
C THR A 48 -2.99 -8.02 -7.54
N ARG A 49 -4.19 -8.60 -7.63
CA ARG A 49 -4.66 -9.24 -8.87
C ARG A 49 -4.94 -8.21 -9.97
N ASN A 50 -5.53 -7.07 -9.61
CA ASN A 50 -5.82 -6.00 -10.56
C ASN A 50 -4.54 -5.37 -11.12
N ALA A 51 -3.57 -5.10 -10.24
CA ALA A 51 -2.27 -4.49 -10.54
C ALA A 51 -1.51 -5.21 -11.66
N ALA A 52 -1.66 -6.53 -11.78
CA ALA A 52 -1.04 -7.32 -12.84
C ALA A 52 -1.49 -6.94 -14.27
N SER A 53 -2.62 -6.24 -14.39
CA SER A 53 -3.22 -5.82 -15.66
C SER A 53 -3.33 -4.30 -15.84
N GLU A 54 -2.91 -3.53 -14.85
CA GLU A 54 -3.00 -2.08 -14.86
C GLU A 54 -1.97 -1.45 -15.81
N PRO A 55 -2.40 -0.57 -16.74
CA PRO A 55 -1.47 0.19 -17.56
C PRO A 55 -0.53 1.04 -16.70
N GLY A 56 0.77 0.87 -16.91
CA GLY A 56 1.79 1.67 -16.21
C GLY A 56 2.22 1.12 -14.85
N THR A 57 1.62 0.04 -14.36
CA THR A 57 2.17 -0.75 -13.25
C THR A 57 3.26 -1.68 -13.79
N ILE A 58 4.50 -1.47 -13.36
CA ILE A 58 5.67 -2.23 -13.80
C ILE A 58 5.90 -3.43 -12.90
N TYR A 59 5.72 -3.25 -11.60
CA TYR A 59 5.88 -4.30 -10.61
C TYR A 59 5.00 -4.00 -9.40
N TYR A 60 4.35 -5.02 -8.85
CA TYR A 60 3.50 -4.90 -7.68
C TYR A 60 3.67 -6.15 -6.82
N CYS A 61 4.08 -5.96 -5.58
CA CYS A 61 4.20 -7.04 -4.61
C CYS A 61 3.72 -6.55 -3.26
N LEU A 62 2.82 -7.32 -2.65
CA LEU A 62 2.32 -7.09 -1.32
C LEU A 62 2.37 -8.40 -0.53
N SER A 63 2.84 -8.32 0.70
CA SER A 63 2.89 -9.45 1.62
C SER A 63 2.33 -9.06 2.99
N ARG A 64 1.82 -10.06 3.70
CA ARG A 64 1.38 -9.96 5.09
C ARG A 64 2.44 -10.66 5.94
N ASP A 65 2.82 -10.05 7.05
CA ASP A 65 3.79 -10.65 7.98
C ASP A 65 3.22 -11.96 8.56
N ASP A 66 4.08 -12.98 8.67
CA ASP A 66 3.70 -14.33 9.09
C ASP A 66 3.60 -14.49 10.61
N LYS A 67 4.16 -13.55 11.38
CA LYS A 67 4.16 -13.54 12.84
C LYS A 67 3.16 -12.55 13.40
N ASP A 68 3.05 -11.38 12.77
CA ASP A 68 2.09 -10.35 13.13
C ASP A 68 1.15 -10.05 11.94
N PRO A 69 -0.04 -10.67 11.90
CA PRO A 69 -0.96 -10.49 10.80
C PRO A 69 -1.56 -9.08 10.70
N THR A 70 -1.18 -8.13 11.56
CA THR A 70 -1.53 -6.71 11.45
C THR A 70 -0.55 -5.91 10.60
N ILE A 71 0.57 -6.51 10.19
CA ILE A 71 1.65 -5.85 9.44
C ILE A 71 1.63 -6.31 7.98
N PHE A 72 1.73 -5.35 7.07
CA PHE A 72 1.84 -5.57 5.63
C PHE A 72 3.05 -4.84 5.06
N TYR A 73 3.66 -5.43 4.05
CA TYR A 73 4.78 -4.84 3.31
C TYR A 73 4.40 -4.75 1.84
N PHE A 74 4.62 -3.58 1.23
CA PHE A 74 4.42 -3.41 -0.20
C PHE A 74 5.69 -2.89 -0.87
N PHE A 75 5.88 -3.33 -2.12
CA PHE A 75 6.83 -2.78 -3.06
C PHE A 75 6.15 -2.65 -4.42
N GLU A 76 6.09 -1.44 -4.91
CA GLU A 76 5.36 -1.06 -6.10
C GLU A 76 6.25 -0.22 -7.01
N ARG A 77 6.15 -0.41 -8.33
CA ARG A 77 6.89 0.37 -9.33
C ARG A 77 5.95 0.78 -10.44
N TYR A 78 5.93 2.07 -10.75
CA TYR A 78 5.04 2.67 -11.73
C TYR A 78 5.84 3.41 -12.80
N THR A 79 5.29 3.53 -14.01
CA THR A 79 5.88 4.33 -15.10
C THR A 79 5.90 5.84 -14.82
N GLY A 80 5.12 6.29 -13.84
CA GLY A 80 5.06 7.67 -13.38
C GLY A 80 3.81 7.98 -12.58
N LYS A 81 3.70 9.23 -12.09
CA LYS A 81 2.62 9.67 -11.17
C LYS A 81 1.22 9.31 -11.67
N LYS A 82 0.95 9.44 -12.97
CA LYS A 82 -0.36 9.12 -13.55
C LYS A 82 -0.80 7.68 -13.25
N ALA A 83 0.09 6.70 -13.42
CA ALA A 83 -0.24 5.30 -13.18
C ALA A 83 -0.49 5.03 -11.69
N PHE A 84 0.29 5.66 -10.82
CA PHE A 84 0.07 5.61 -9.37
C PHE A 84 -1.28 6.24 -8.96
N ASP A 85 -1.63 7.39 -9.54
CA ASP A 85 -2.92 8.04 -9.26
C ASP A 85 -4.09 7.18 -9.74
N GLU A 86 -3.99 6.59 -10.94
CA GLU A 86 -5.00 5.68 -11.49
C GLU A 86 -5.19 4.44 -10.61
N HIS A 87 -4.09 3.81 -10.16
CA HIS A 87 -4.10 2.72 -9.19
C HIS A 87 -4.88 3.09 -7.92
N ASN A 88 -4.53 4.22 -7.29
CA ASN A 88 -5.13 4.67 -6.03
C ASN A 88 -6.58 5.19 -6.18
N SER A 89 -7.03 5.46 -7.41
CA SER A 89 -8.39 5.95 -7.68
C SER A 89 -9.46 4.84 -7.74
N GLN A 90 -9.03 3.57 -7.77
CA GLN A 90 -9.93 2.42 -7.89
C GLN A 90 -10.87 2.29 -6.69
N ASP A 91 -12.09 1.81 -6.94
CA ASP A 91 -13.10 1.65 -5.89
C ASP A 91 -12.67 0.66 -4.79
N ILE A 92 -11.90 -0.37 -5.14
CA ILE A 92 -11.35 -1.33 -4.17
C ILE A 92 -10.37 -0.67 -3.19
N ILE A 93 -9.59 0.33 -3.63
CA ILE A 93 -8.65 1.07 -2.77
C ILE A 93 -9.40 1.98 -1.80
N LYS A 94 -10.50 2.60 -2.23
CA LYS A 94 -11.31 3.46 -1.35
C LYS A 94 -11.84 2.71 -0.13
N ARG A 95 -12.11 1.40 -0.27
CA ARG A 95 -12.59 0.52 0.82
C ARG A 95 -11.58 0.32 1.95
N ILE A 96 -10.33 0.76 1.79
CA ILE A 96 -9.35 0.76 2.89
C ILE A 96 -9.78 1.73 4.00
N PHE A 97 -10.52 2.79 3.66
CA PHE A 97 -10.94 3.84 4.58
C PHE A 97 -12.38 3.66 5.11
N ASP A 98 -13.06 2.58 4.72
CA ASP A 98 -14.39 2.21 5.22
C ASP A 98 -14.30 1.52 6.60
#